data_AF-A0A4V2BC86-F1
#
_entry.id   AF-A0A4V2BC86-F1
#
_cell.length_a   1.000
_cell.length_b   1.000
_cell.length_c   1.000
_cell.angle_alpha   90.00
_cell.angle_beta   90.00
_cell.angle_gamma   90.00
#
_symmetry.space_group_name_H-M   'P 1'
#
loop_
_entity.id
_entity.type
_entity.pdbx_description
1 polymer ?
#
loop_
_entity_poly.entity_id
_entity_poly.type
_entity_poly.pdbx_seq_one_letter_code
_entity_poly.pdbx_strand_id
1 'polypeptide(L)'
;MNYETTRVVPRFPLPKEKMKFVFAEGEKVFAVRDISRRGLGISLLEFDESLYFPTDYRCQAELKIDEEPMLVHVRVKRVNAWSVGFEFEDLDPAQEERLKAFVDPLHIGATLKLVDPRGAPGAFGTGLSAWYHGDSATDLYIWNDTRGGLRRALFSSGERFWEWEEGSGIATGKVELLEGDRTILHKDATPEVRTRALVRKVLEHAEVLDYRLVSFLKEKT
;
A
#
# COMPACT_ATOMS: atom_id res chain seq x y z
N MET A 1 -4.37 28.54 11.21
CA MET A 1 -5.51 27.58 11.21
C MET A 1 -5.20 26.49 10.19
N ASN A 2 -4.72 25.33 10.65
CA ASN A 2 -4.55 24.17 9.78
C ASN A 2 -5.92 23.49 9.65
N TYR A 3 -6.57 23.68 8.52
CA TYR A 3 -7.66 22.80 8.13
C TYR A 3 -7.00 21.47 7.72
N GLU A 4 -6.92 20.52 8.64
CA GLU A 4 -6.72 19.11 8.28
C GLU A 4 -7.88 18.71 7.38
N THR A 5 -7.65 18.78 6.07
CA THR A 5 -8.63 18.32 5.09
C THR A 5 -8.69 16.81 5.24
N THR A 6 -9.76 16.32 5.86
CA THR A 6 -10.02 14.90 6.06
C THR A 6 -10.06 14.21 4.70
N ARG A 7 -8.97 13.54 4.35
CA ARG A 7 -8.75 12.96 3.01
C ARG A 7 -9.80 11.89 2.71
N VAL A 8 -10.26 11.79 1.46
CA VAL A 8 -11.36 10.89 1.06
C VAL A 8 -10.88 9.62 0.33
N VAL A 9 -9.63 9.57 -0.17
CA VAL A 9 -9.12 8.44 -0.99
C VAL A 9 -8.00 7.67 -0.27
N PRO A 10 -8.05 6.32 -0.22
CA PRO A 10 -6.95 5.49 0.27
C PRO A 10 -5.72 5.62 -0.64
N ARG A 11 -4.54 5.38 -0.06
CA ARG A 11 -3.25 5.40 -0.76
C ARG A 11 -2.56 4.07 -0.59
N PHE A 12 -2.02 3.55 -1.68
CA PHE A 12 -1.28 2.29 -1.67
C PHE A 12 0.22 2.57 -1.72
N PRO A 13 1.00 1.98 -0.82
CA PRO A 13 2.44 2.11 -0.81
C PRO A 13 3.07 1.29 -1.94
N LEU A 14 4.03 1.89 -2.67
CA LEU A 14 4.56 1.32 -3.91
C LEU A 14 6.09 1.30 -3.97
N PRO A 15 6.78 0.55 -3.10
CA PRO A 15 8.24 0.63 -2.99
C PRO A 15 8.99 0.24 -4.28
N LYS A 16 8.35 -0.45 -5.22
CA LYS A 16 8.94 -0.86 -6.50
C LYS A 16 8.68 0.11 -7.65
N GLU A 17 7.61 0.92 -7.55
CA GLU A 17 7.20 1.77 -8.67
C GLU A 17 8.03 3.03 -8.74
N LYS A 18 8.23 3.49 -9.98
CA LYS A 18 9.13 4.60 -10.29
C LYS A 18 8.43 5.63 -11.16
N MET A 19 8.79 6.88 -10.94
CA MET A 19 8.33 7.99 -11.75
C MET A 19 9.54 8.73 -12.31
N LYS A 20 9.59 8.87 -13.64
CA LYS A 20 10.67 9.53 -14.37
C LYS A 20 10.20 10.91 -14.83
N PHE A 21 10.99 11.93 -14.54
CA PHE A 21 10.78 13.31 -14.95
C PHE A 21 11.92 13.73 -15.89
N VAL A 22 11.59 14.58 -16.86
CA VAL A 22 12.56 15.17 -17.78
C VAL A 22 12.72 16.65 -17.43
N PHE A 23 13.93 17.05 -17.05
CA PHE A 23 14.32 18.41 -16.69
C PHE A 23 15.34 18.96 -17.67
N ALA A 24 15.69 20.25 -17.52
CA ALA A 24 16.71 20.89 -18.36
C ALA A 24 18.10 20.24 -18.19
N GLU A 25 18.44 19.80 -16.97
CA GLU A 25 19.72 19.14 -16.69
C GLU A 25 19.74 17.64 -17.04
N GLY A 26 18.60 17.07 -17.44
CA GLY A 26 18.48 15.66 -17.82
C GLY A 26 17.28 14.97 -17.18
N GLU A 27 17.30 13.64 -17.18
CA GLU A 27 16.23 12.82 -16.61
C GLU A 27 16.53 12.47 -15.15
N LYS A 28 15.49 12.48 -14.31
CA LYS A 28 15.56 11.97 -12.93
C LYS A 28 14.45 10.97 -12.65
N VAL A 29 14.77 9.96 -11.86
CA VAL A 29 13.84 8.89 -11.50
C VAL A 29 13.68 8.85 -9.99
N PHE A 30 12.44 8.92 -9.52
CA PHE A 30 12.10 8.90 -8.11
C PHE A 30 11.26 7.67 -7.78
N ALA A 31 11.43 7.15 -6.55
CA ALA A 31 10.58 6.09 -6.04
C ALA A 31 9.19 6.64 -5.72
N VAL A 32 8.13 5.97 -6.20
CA VAL A 32 6.76 6.31 -5.84
C VAL A 32 6.51 5.80 -4.42
N ARG A 33 6.31 6.70 -3.47
CA ARG A 33 5.98 6.34 -2.10
C ARG A 33 4.57 5.78 -2.00
N ASP A 34 3.63 6.49 -2.61
CA ASP A 34 2.21 6.17 -2.50
C ASP A 34 1.42 6.60 -3.75
N ILE A 35 0.34 5.89 -4.07
CA ILE A 35 -0.56 6.25 -5.17
C ILE A 35 -2.03 6.19 -4.76
N SER A 36 -2.87 6.95 -5.44
CA SER A 36 -4.32 6.91 -5.37
C SER A 36 -4.91 7.25 -6.73
N ARG A 37 -6.23 7.11 -6.89
CA ARG A 37 -6.93 7.52 -8.13
C ARG A 37 -6.72 8.99 -8.52
N ARG A 38 -6.39 9.87 -7.57
CA ARG A 38 -6.29 11.33 -7.80
C ARG A 38 -4.86 11.86 -7.84
N GLY A 39 -3.88 11.04 -7.48
CA GLY A 39 -2.51 11.52 -7.38
C GLY A 39 -1.62 10.56 -6.62
N LEU A 40 -0.35 10.93 -6.53
CA LEU A 40 0.71 10.11 -5.96
C LEU A 40 1.64 10.94 -5.07
N GLY A 41 2.53 10.28 -4.36
CA GLY A 41 3.69 10.89 -3.75
C GLY A 41 4.96 10.18 -4.18
N ILE A 42 6.05 10.93 -4.35
CA ILE A 42 7.40 10.39 -4.53
C ILE A 42 8.25 10.64 -3.28
N SER A 43 9.25 9.81 -3.06
CA SER A 43 10.30 10.05 -2.07
C SER A 43 11.49 10.78 -2.70
N LEU A 44 12.10 11.69 -1.95
CA LEU A 44 13.35 12.37 -2.29
C LEU A 44 14.51 11.74 -1.54
N LEU A 45 15.67 11.63 -2.18
CA LEU A 45 16.89 11.12 -1.55
C LEU A 45 17.76 12.27 -1.04
N GLU A 46 17.72 13.41 -1.72
CA GLU A 46 18.52 14.59 -1.37
C GLU A 46 17.61 15.80 -1.14
N PHE A 47 18.00 16.67 -0.20
CA PHE A 47 17.17 17.80 0.23
C PHE A 47 16.91 18.83 -0.88
N ASP A 48 17.93 19.06 -1.71
CA ASP A 48 17.88 19.99 -2.85
C ASP A 48 17.02 19.47 -4.00
N GLU A 49 16.68 18.18 -4.05
CA GLU A 49 15.73 17.65 -5.03
C GLU A 49 14.33 18.25 -4.88
N SER A 50 13.99 18.77 -3.70
CA SER A 50 12.74 19.49 -3.50
C SER A 50 12.63 20.76 -4.36
N LEU A 51 13.77 21.32 -4.80
CA LEU A 51 13.83 22.54 -5.60
C LEU A 51 13.34 22.32 -7.05
N TYR A 52 13.36 21.09 -7.55
CA TYR A 52 12.78 20.76 -8.88
C TYR A 52 11.26 20.89 -8.91
N PHE A 53 10.60 20.95 -7.74
CA PHE A 53 9.15 20.85 -7.63
C PHE A 53 8.55 22.03 -6.86
N PRO A 54 8.55 23.27 -7.40
CA PRO A 54 7.82 24.38 -6.79
C PRO A 54 6.34 24.04 -6.61
N THR A 55 5.68 24.60 -5.59
CA THR A 55 4.25 24.38 -5.38
C THR A 55 3.44 24.85 -6.59
N ASP A 56 2.42 24.08 -6.97
CA ASP A 56 1.60 24.23 -8.19
C ASP A 56 2.37 24.17 -9.52
N TYR A 57 3.65 23.79 -9.50
CA TYR A 57 4.38 23.46 -10.72
C TYR A 57 3.68 22.31 -11.45
N ARG A 58 3.56 22.47 -12.77
CA ARG A 58 2.96 21.49 -13.67
C ARG A 58 4.04 20.88 -14.54
N CYS A 59 4.06 19.56 -14.61
CA CYS A 59 5.00 18.83 -15.44
C CYS A 59 4.38 17.55 -15.97
N GLN A 60 4.99 17.05 -17.04
CA GLN A 60 4.73 15.72 -17.56
C GLN A 60 5.77 14.76 -16.97
N ALA A 61 5.35 13.54 -16.65
CA ALA A 61 6.25 12.50 -16.18
C ALA A 61 5.79 11.12 -16.66
N GLU A 62 6.75 10.21 -16.72
CA GLU A 62 6.49 8.80 -17.04
C GLU A 62 6.32 8.04 -15.73
N LEU A 63 5.08 7.62 -15.45
CA LEU A 63 4.73 6.75 -14.35
C LEU A 63 4.84 5.30 -14.81
N LYS A 64 5.78 4.56 -14.21
CA LYS A 64 5.83 3.12 -14.39
C LYS A 64 4.97 2.47 -13.30
N ILE A 65 3.83 1.94 -13.72
CA ILE A 65 2.97 1.05 -12.97
C ILE A 65 2.85 -0.21 -13.84
N ASP A 66 3.11 -1.40 -13.32
CA ASP A 66 3.18 -2.65 -14.10
C ASP A 66 4.29 -2.65 -15.19
N GLU A 67 4.08 -3.38 -16.29
CA GLU A 67 5.09 -3.59 -17.34
C GLU A 67 5.25 -2.37 -18.28
N GLU A 68 4.18 -1.62 -18.55
CA GLU A 68 4.20 -0.54 -19.54
C GLU A 68 4.23 0.86 -18.89
N PRO A 69 5.18 1.74 -19.25
CA PRO A 69 5.17 3.11 -18.75
C PRO A 69 3.96 3.91 -19.25
N MET A 70 3.44 4.80 -18.40
CA MET A 70 2.30 5.67 -18.69
C MET A 70 2.71 7.14 -18.55
N LEU A 71 2.51 7.94 -19.59
CA LEU A 71 2.83 9.37 -19.58
C LEU A 71 1.70 10.17 -18.94
N VAL A 72 1.94 10.81 -17.80
CA VAL A 72 0.93 11.54 -17.03
C VAL A 72 1.28 13.01 -16.88
N HIS A 73 0.26 13.87 -16.88
CA HIS A 73 0.39 15.25 -16.42
C HIS A 73 0.10 15.33 -14.93
N VAL A 74 0.95 16.05 -14.21
CA VAL A 74 0.83 16.20 -12.77
C VAL A 74 1.06 17.63 -12.33
N ARG A 75 0.42 17.98 -11.22
CA ARG A 75 0.59 19.25 -10.52
C ARG A 75 1.09 19.02 -9.11
N VAL A 76 2.15 19.73 -8.73
CA VAL A 76 2.70 19.68 -7.37
C VAL A 76 1.70 20.29 -6.39
N LYS A 77 1.24 19.51 -5.40
CA LYS A 77 0.30 19.96 -4.36
C LYS A 77 0.93 20.16 -3.00
N ARG A 78 2.06 19.52 -2.75
CA ARG A 78 2.80 19.68 -1.51
C ARG A 78 4.25 19.30 -1.73
N VAL A 79 5.12 19.98 -1.02
CA VAL A 79 6.55 19.74 -0.98
C VAL A 79 6.95 19.68 0.47
N ASN A 80 7.74 18.68 0.83
CA ASN A 80 8.44 18.64 2.11
C ASN A 80 9.86 18.14 1.87
N ALA A 81 10.68 18.13 2.91
CA ALA A 81 12.11 17.84 2.81
C ALA A 81 12.45 16.48 2.17
N TRP A 82 11.52 15.51 2.22
CA TRP A 82 11.79 14.11 1.83
C TRP A 82 10.74 13.54 0.86
N SER A 83 9.77 14.35 0.43
CA SER A 83 8.73 13.88 -0.49
C SER A 83 8.01 15.03 -1.19
N VAL A 84 7.46 14.68 -2.35
CA VAL A 84 6.59 15.58 -3.12
C VAL A 84 5.27 14.87 -3.37
N GLY A 85 4.16 15.57 -3.19
CA GLY A 85 2.83 15.06 -3.50
C GLY A 85 2.29 15.73 -4.75
N PHE A 86 1.79 14.91 -5.67
CA PHE A 86 1.25 15.32 -6.95
C PHE A 86 -0.24 15.00 -7.03
N GLU A 87 -0.96 15.83 -7.78
CA GLU A 87 -2.30 15.54 -8.28
C GLU A 87 -2.20 15.24 -9.78
N PHE A 88 -2.91 14.22 -10.26
CA PHE A 88 -3.01 13.96 -11.70
C PHE A 88 -3.90 15.01 -12.36
N GLU A 89 -3.47 15.54 -13.50
CA GLU A 89 -4.25 16.42 -14.36
C GLU A 89 -4.48 15.72 -15.72
N ASP A 90 -5.62 15.99 -16.35
CA ASP A 90 -5.91 15.62 -17.74
C ASP A 90 -5.65 14.14 -18.10
N LEU A 91 -5.99 13.21 -17.20
CA LEU A 91 -5.95 11.78 -17.50
C LEU A 91 -6.96 11.44 -18.58
N ASP A 92 -6.51 10.71 -19.61
CA ASP A 92 -7.46 10.12 -20.56
C ASP A 92 -8.22 8.93 -19.92
N PRO A 93 -9.34 8.48 -20.52
CA PRO A 93 -10.14 7.40 -19.94
C PRO A 93 -9.40 6.07 -19.75
N ALA A 94 -8.43 5.76 -20.62
CA ALA A 94 -7.66 4.52 -20.49
C ALA A 94 -6.67 4.62 -19.32
N GLN A 95 -6.03 5.78 -19.15
CA GLN A 95 -5.17 6.06 -17.99
C GLN A 95 -5.96 6.05 -16.68
N GLU A 96 -7.17 6.62 -16.66
CA GLU A 96 -8.01 6.61 -15.46
C GLU A 96 -8.41 5.19 -15.08
N GLU A 97 -8.87 4.37 -16.02
CA GLU A 97 -9.24 2.97 -15.74
C GLU A 97 -8.01 2.15 -15.31
N ARG A 98 -6.84 2.37 -15.91
CA ARG A 98 -5.60 1.71 -15.51
C ARG A 98 -5.21 2.07 -14.07
N LEU A 99 -5.22 3.36 -13.73
CA LEU A 99 -4.95 3.81 -12.35
C LEU A 99 -5.98 3.27 -11.37
N LYS A 100 -7.26 3.26 -11.76
CA LYS A 100 -8.36 2.74 -10.95
C LYS A 100 -8.20 1.25 -10.67
N ALA A 101 -7.88 0.45 -11.68
CA ALA A 101 -7.63 -0.98 -11.53
C ALA A 101 -6.41 -1.25 -10.65
N PHE A 102 -5.33 -0.50 -10.86
CA PHE A 102 -4.08 -0.64 -10.10
C PHE A 102 -4.27 -0.37 -8.60
N VAL A 103 -5.10 0.63 -8.25
CA VAL A 103 -5.42 0.97 -6.85
C VAL A 103 -6.72 0.32 -6.36
N ASP A 104 -7.28 -0.64 -7.10
CA ASP A 104 -8.51 -1.31 -6.71
C ASP A 104 -8.22 -2.39 -5.65
N PRO A 105 -8.80 -2.30 -4.44
CA PRO A 105 -8.72 -3.37 -3.45
C PRO A 105 -9.12 -4.75 -3.98
N LEU A 106 -10.03 -4.81 -4.95
CA LEU A 106 -10.48 -6.06 -5.55
C LEU A 106 -9.34 -6.74 -6.32
N HIS A 107 -8.57 -5.95 -7.07
CA HIS A 107 -7.41 -6.45 -7.81
C HIS A 107 -6.31 -6.93 -6.87
N ILE A 108 -6.07 -6.20 -5.78
CA ILE A 108 -5.11 -6.59 -4.74
C ILE A 108 -5.47 -7.95 -4.11
N GLY A 109 -6.77 -8.20 -3.85
CA GLY A 109 -7.22 -9.51 -3.37
C GLY A 109 -6.88 -10.64 -4.34
N ALA A 110 -7.15 -10.43 -5.62
CA ALA A 110 -6.92 -11.42 -6.67
C ALA A 110 -5.44 -11.73 -6.93
N THR A 111 -4.52 -10.84 -6.54
CA THR A 111 -3.07 -11.04 -6.76
C THR A 111 -2.40 -11.82 -5.64
N LEU A 112 -3.08 -12.06 -4.52
CA LEU A 112 -2.55 -12.84 -3.40
C LEU A 112 -2.20 -14.27 -3.84
N LYS A 113 -0.96 -14.67 -3.58
CA LYS A 113 -0.43 -16.01 -3.87
C LYS A 113 0.24 -16.59 -2.64
N LEU A 114 0.00 -17.87 -2.38
CA LEU A 114 0.69 -18.59 -1.31
C LEU A 114 2.20 -18.62 -1.61
N VAL A 115 3.00 -18.22 -0.64
CA VAL A 115 4.47 -18.21 -0.71
C VAL A 115 5.07 -19.06 0.41
N ASP A 116 6.35 -19.43 0.27
CA ASP A 116 7.05 -20.25 1.26
C ASP A 116 7.15 -19.50 2.60
N PRO A 117 6.54 -20.00 3.69
CA PRO A 117 6.56 -19.34 5.00
C PRO A 117 7.96 -19.11 5.56
N ARG A 118 8.97 -19.87 5.10
CA ARG A 118 10.38 -19.69 5.51
C ARG A 118 10.99 -18.38 5.04
N GLY A 119 10.40 -17.73 4.04
CA GLY A 119 10.80 -16.41 3.57
C GLY A 119 10.11 -15.26 4.29
N ALA A 120 9.19 -15.53 5.22
CA ALA A 120 8.47 -14.47 5.93
C ALA A 120 9.43 -13.67 6.82
N PRO A 121 9.17 -12.36 7.04
CA PRO A 121 9.96 -11.56 7.97
C PRO A 121 10.10 -12.26 9.33
N GLY A 122 11.28 -12.20 9.94
CA GLY A 122 11.58 -12.94 11.17
C GLY A 122 10.58 -12.68 12.31
N ALA A 123 10.02 -11.47 12.36
CA ALA A 123 8.98 -11.08 13.32
C ALA A 123 7.67 -11.89 13.21
N PHE A 124 7.40 -12.49 12.05
CA PHE A 124 6.16 -13.22 11.77
C PHE A 124 6.36 -14.74 11.65
N GLY A 125 7.60 -15.22 11.53
CA GLY A 125 7.88 -16.62 11.21
C GLY A 125 7.51 -17.65 12.29
N THR A 126 7.41 -17.26 13.56
CA THR A 126 7.12 -18.22 14.64
C THR A 126 5.65 -18.66 14.60
N GLY A 127 5.41 -19.96 14.38
CA GLY A 127 4.07 -20.54 14.34
C GLY A 127 3.25 -20.20 13.08
N LEU A 128 3.87 -19.57 12.08
CA LEU A 128 3.21 -19.16 10.85
C LEU A 128 2.72 -20.39 10.07
N SER A 129 1.43 -20.44 9.78
CA SER A 129 0.80 -21.55 9.07
C SER A 129 0.72 -21.31 7.57
N ALA A 130 0.46 -20.07 7.16
CA ALA A 130 0.47 -19.68 5.75
C ALA A 130 0.84 -18.20 5.60
N TRP A 131 1.49 -17.89 4.47
CA TRP A 131 1.80 -16.52 4.06
C TRP A 131 1.40 -16.36 2.60
N TYR A 132 0.59 -15.34 2.34
CA TYR A 132 0.20 -14.95 1.00
C TYR A 132 0.81 -13.58 0.69
N HIS A 133 1.42 -13.47 -0.48
CA HIS A 133 2.00 -12.23 -0.98
C HIS A 133 1.25 -11.78 -2.23
N GLY A 134 0.92 -10.49 -2.31
CA GLY A 134 0.25 -9.87 -3.44
C GLY A 134 0.95 -8.61 -3.90
N ASP A 135 0.38 -7.98 -4.92
CA ASP A 135 0.93 -6.74 -5.47
C ASP A 135 0.78 -5.57 -4.48
N SER A 136 1.37 -4.41 -4.81
CA SER A 136 1.31 -3.19 -3.98
C SER A 136 1.76 -3.39 -2.53
N ALA A 137 2.82 -4.20 -2.34
CA ALA A 137 3.39 -4.54 -1.04
C ALA A 137 2.31 -5.02 -0.04
N THR A 138 1.48 -5.97 -0.50
CA THR A 138 0.45 -6.59 0.34
C THR A 138 0.84 -7.99 0.78
N ASP A 139 0.61 -8.26 2.06
CA ASP A 139 0.92 -9.55 2.67
C ASP A 139 -0.23 -9.96 3.61
N LEU A 140 -0.58 -11.24 3.58
CA LEU A 140 -1.52 -11.86 4.52
C LEU A 140 -0.83 -13.03 5.21
N TYR A 141 -0.72 -12.93 6.54
CA TYR A 141 -0.13 -13.94 7.39
C TYR A 141 -1.23 -14.62 8.21
N ILE A 142 -1.16 -15.95 8.28
CA ILE A 142 -2.17 -16.79 8.94
C ILE A 142 -1.48 -17.70 9.95
N TRP A 143 -1.99 -17.70 11.19
CA TRP A 143 -1.58 -18.61 12.25
C TRP A 143 -2.78 -19.46 12.69
N ASN A 144 -2.64 -20.76 12.52
CA ASN A 144 -3.60 -21.75 12.99
C ASN A 144 -3.07 -22.45 14.24
N ASP A 145 -3.99 -22.98 15.05
CA ASP A 145 -3.66 -23.93 16.11
C ASP A 145 -3.30 -25.30 15.53
N THR A 146 -2.92 -26.24 16.40
CA THR A 146 -2.56 -27.61 16.01
C THR A 146 -3.74 -28.44 15.47
N ARG A 147 -4.97 -27.94 15.61
CA ARG A 147 -6.21 -28.55 15.09
C ARG A 147 -6.70 -27.86 13.81
N GLY A 148 -5.99 -26.84 13.32
CA GLY A 148 -6.37 -26.06 12.14
C GLY A 148 -7.34 -24.91 12.42
N GLY A 149 -7.63 -24.59 13.68
CA GLY A 149 -8.43 -23.42 14.06
C GLY A 149 -7.64 -22.13 13.90
N LEU A 150 -8.24 -21.09 13.31
CA LEU A 150 -7.57 -19.81 13.11
C LEU A 150 -7.36 -19.09 14.45
N ARG A 151 -6.10 -18.78 14.80
CA ARG A 151 -5.75 -18.05 16.02
C ARG A 151 -5.40 -16.59 15.76
N ARG A 152 -4.76 -16.30 14.63
CA ARG A 152 -4.35 -14.94 14.26
C ARG A 152 -4.32 -14.80 12.75
N ALA A 153 -4.71 -13.63 12.27
CA ALA A 153 -4.53 -13.21 10.90
C ALA A 153 -3.99 -11.78 10.89
N LEU A 154 -2.97 -11.51 10.08
CA LEU A 154 -2.42 -10.17 9.89
C LEU A 154 -2.39 -9.87 8.41
N PHE A 155 -3.08 -8.82 8.00
CA PHE A 155 -2.99 -8.26 6.66
C PHE A 155 -2.21 -6.95 6.73
N SER A 156 -1.16 -6.82 5.92
CA SER A 156 -0.42 -5.57 5.76
C SER A 156 -0.48 -5.08 4.31
N SER A 157 -0.55 -3.76 4.14
CA SER A 157 -0.39 -3.07 2.86
C SER A 157 0.53 -1.88 3.08
N GLY A 158 1.79 -2.07 2.66
CA GLY A 158 2.99 -1.34 3.09
C GLY A 158 2.95 -0.90 4.56
N GLU A 159 2.84 0.41 4.85
CA GLU A 159 2.97 0.89 6.23
C GLU A 159 1.75 0.68 7.12
N ARG A 160 0.66 0.08 6.63
CA ARG A 160 -0.55 -0.16 7.42
C ARG A 160 -0.80 -1.64 7.61
N PHE A 161 -1.33 -1.99 8.78
CA PHE A 161 -1.83 -3.34 9.02
C PHE A 161 -3.22 -3.36 9.64
N TRP A 162 -3.88 -4.47 9.40
CA TRP A 162 -5.03 -4.98 10.13
C TRP A 162 -4.64 -6.33 10.73
N GLU A 163 -4.99 -6.54 11.98
CA GLU A 163 -4.76 -7.77 12.71
C GLU A 163 -6.06 -8.21 13.37
N TRP A 164 -6.34 -9.50 13.27
CA TRP A 164 -7.28 -10.17 14.14
C TRP A 164 -6.53 -11.24 14.93
N GLU A 165 -6.77 -11.28 16.24
CA GLU A 165 -6.22 -12.30 17.13
C GLU A 165 -7.32 -12.82 18.06
N GLU A 166 -7.34 -14.13 18.25
CA GLU A 166 -8.23 -14.81 19.18
C GLU A 166 -8.05 -14.26 20.60
N GLY A 167 -9.15 -13.82 21.22
CA GLY A 167 -9.15 -13.21 22.56
C GLY A 167 -8.84 -11.71 22.58
N SER A 168 -7.99 -11.21 21.69
CA SER A 168 -7.62 -9.79 21.61
C SER A 168 -8.54 -8.98 20.68
N GLY A 169 -9.19 -9.63 19.71
CA GLY A 169 -10.06 -8.99 18.73
C GLY A 169 -9.30 -8.32 17.58
N ILE A 170 -9.79 -7.17 17.12
CA ILE A 170 -9.25 -6.46 15.96
C ILE A 170 -8.30 -5.35 16.42
N ALA A 171 -7.13 -5.27 15.80
CA ALA A 171 -6.23 -4.13 15.87
C ALA A 171 -5.92 -3.59 14.46
N THR A 172 -5.64 -2.30 14.37
CA THR A 172 -4.99 -1.70 13.20
C THR A 172 -3.78 -0.93 13.67
N GLY A 173 -2.92 -0.53 12.75
CA GLY A 173 -1.78 0.28 13.12
C GLY A 173 -0.84 0.56 11.97
N LYS A 174 0.40 0.86 12.32
CA LYS A 174 1.49 1.03 11.36
C LYS A 174 2.51 -0.09 11.46
N VAL A 175 3.05 -0.46 10.30
CA VAL A 175 4.19 -1.36 10.17
C VAL A 175 5.43 -0.50 9.99
N GLU A 176 6.43 -0.71 10.84
CA GLU A 176 7.76 -0.11 10.69
C GLU A 176 8.76 -1.22 10.39
N LEU A 177 9.46 -1.07 9.26
CA LEU A 177 10.56 -1.94 8.87
C LEU A 177 11.86 -1.31 9.36
N LEU A 178 12.55 -2.02 10.25
CA LEU A 178 13.88 -1.67 10.73
C LEU A 178 14.94 -2.46 9.94
N GLU A 179 16.20 -2.02 10.06
CA GLU A 179 17.33 -2.74 9.48
C GLU A 179 17.38 -4.22 9.94
N GLY A 180 17.68 -5.12 9.00
CA GLY A 180 17.83 -6.55 9.25
C GLY A 180 16.52 -7.33 9.43
N ASP A 181 15.51 -7.06 8.59
CA ASP A 181 14.20 -7.75 8.55
C ASP A 181 13.41 -7.72 9.87
N ARG A 182 13.70 -6.72 10.72
CA ARG A 182 12.95 -6.51 11.95
C ARG A 182 11.71 -5.68 11.64
N THR A 183 10.55 -6.21 12.02
CA THR A 183 9.27 -5.52 11.84
C THR A 183 8.66 -5.18 13.18
N ILE A 184 8.24 -3.92 13.37
CA ILE A 184 7.50 -3.46 14.55
C ILE A 184 6.09 -3.06 14.14
N LEU A 185 5.10 -3.48 14.94
CA LEU A 185 3.71 -3.12 14.78
C LEU A 185 3.31 -2.07 15.83
N HIS A 186 3.03 -0.86 15.37
CA HIS A 186 2.53 0.24 16.21
C HIS A 186 1.01 0.27 16.16
N LYS A 187 0.35 -0.29 17.17
CA LYS A 187 -1.12 -0.37 17.25
C LYS A 187 -1.74 1.01 17.44
N ASP A 188 -2.79 1.31 16.66
CA ASP A 188 -3.64 2.47 16.88
C ASP A 188 -4.40 2.32 18.21
N ALA A 189 -4.69 3.43 18.90
CA ALA A 189 -5.48 3.39 20.13
C ALA A 189 -6.91 2.83 19.91
N THR A 190 -7.45 3.04 18.71
CA THR A 190 -8.73 2.50 18.26
C THR A 190 -8.61 2.01 16.82
N PRO A 191 -9.15 0.83 16.46
CA PRO A 191 -9.07 0.31 15.10
C PRO A 191 -9.63 1.27 14.04
N GLU A 192 -8.83 1.57 13.02
CA GLU A 192 -9.17 2.48 11.94
C GLU A 192 -10.22 1.85 11.01
N VAL A 193 -11.39 2.49 10.91
CA VAL A 193 -12.53 2.02 10.09
C VAL A 193 -12.15 1.83 8.63
N ARG A 194 -11.30 2.70 8.08
CA ARG A 194 -10.89 2.66 6.66
C ARG A 194 -10.03 1.45 6.37
N THR A 195 -9.08 1.14 7.24
CA THR A 195 -8.20 -0.02 7.12
C THR A 195 -9.03 -1.31 7.16
N ARG A 196 -10.00 -1.40 8.08
CA ARG A 196 -10.94 -2.52 8.14
C ARG A 196 -11.76 -2.68 6.86
N ALA A 197 -12.33 -1.58 6.36
CA ALA A 197 -13.11 -1.60 5.13
C ALA A 197 -12.28 -1.99 3.89
N LEU A 198 -11.00 -1.57 3.85
CA LEU A 198 -10.06 -2.00 2.82
C LEU A 198 -9.81 -3.50 2.88
N VAL A 199 -9.41 -4.02 4.05
CA VAL A 199 -9.10 -5.45 4.24
C VAL A 199 -10.30 -6.31 3.90
N ARG A 200 -11.50 -5.93 4.33
CA ARG A 200 -12.74 -6.64 3.98
C ARG A 200 -12.92 -6.80 2.47
N LYS A 201 -12.72 -5.71 1.71
CA LYS A 201 -12.84 -5.74 0.24
C LYS A 201 -11.76 -6.62 -0.41
N VAL A 202 -10.53 -6.56 0.08
CA VAL A 202 -9.42 -7.40 -0.38
C VAL A 202 -9.75 -8.88 -0.15
N LEU A 203 -10.16 -9.23 1.06
CA LEU A 203 -10.48 -10.62 1.42
C LEU A 203 -11.67 -11.18 0.65
N GLU A 204 -12.65 -10.34 0.29
CA GLU A 204 -13.78 -10.74 -0.55
C GLU A 204 -13.36 -11.24 -1.94
N HIS A 205 -12.16 -10.86 -2.41
CA HIS A 205 -11.66 -11.14 -3.75
C HIS A 205 -10.36 -11.95 -3.72
N ALA A 206 -9.97 -12.45 -2.55
CA ALA A 206 -8.82 -13.32 -2.38
C ALA A 206 -9.19 -14.76 -2.77
N GLU A 207 -9.26 -15.02 -4.08
CA GLU A 207 -9.70 -16.32 -4.65
C GLU A 207 -8.86 -17.52 -4.18
N VAL A 208 -7.61 -17.25 -3.78
CA VAL A 208 -6.66 -18.24 -3.25
C VAL A 208 -7.02 -18.74 -1.85
N LEU A 209 -7.87 -18.02 -1.11
CA LEU A 209 -8.21 -18.36 0.27
C LEU A 209 -9.42 -19.30 0.32
N ASP A 210 -9.40 -20.22 1.27
CA ASP A 210 -10.56 -21.08 1.55
C ASP A 210 -11.78 -20.22 1.90
N TYR A 211 -12.95 -20.51 1.29
CA TYR A 211 -14.16 -19.72 1.47
C TYR A 211 -14.60 -19.60 2.94
N ARG A 212 -14.28 -20.59 3.80
CA ARG A 212 -14.56 -20.56 5.24
C ARG A 212 -13.65 -19.56 5.94
N LEU A 213 -12.38 -19.52 5.57
CA LEU A 213 -11.42 -18.54 6.07
C LEU A 213 -11.86 -17.12 5.68
N VAL A 214 -12.24 -16.92 4.41
CA VAL A 214 -12.75 -15.63 3.94
C VAL A 214 -14.02 -15.23 4.71
N SER A 215 -14.99 -16.15 4.82
CA SER A 215 -16.24 -15.87 5.54
C SER A 215 -15.99 -15.52 7.01
N PHE A 216 -15.12 -16.27 7.68
CA PHE A 216 -14.73 -15.98 9.06
C PHE A 216 -14.08 -14.60 9.19
N LEU A 217 -13.07 -14.29 8.37
CA LEU A 217 -12.38 -13.01 8.44
C LEU A 217 -13.30 -11.83 8.10
N LYS A 218 -14.29 -12.03 7.22
CA LYS A 218 -15.32 -11.03 6.91
C LYS A 218 -16.21 -10.70 8.10
N GLU A 219 -16.55 -11.68 8.94
CA GLU A 219 -17.29 -11.42 10.19
C GLU A 219 -16.43 -10.67 11.22
N LYS A 220 -15.10 -10.79 11.11
CA LYS A 220 -14.15 -10.12 11.99
C LYS A 220 -13.61 -8.80 11.42
N THR A 221 -14.05 -8.33 10.25
CA THR A 221 -13.60 -7.07 9.63
C THR A 221 -14.69 -6.03 9.60
#